data_AF-A0A534UXH3-F1
#
_entry.id   AF-A0A534UXH3-F1
#
_cell.length_a   1.000
_cell.length_b   1.000
_cell.length_c   1.000
_cell.angle_alpha   90.00
_cell.angle_beta   90.00
_cell.angle_gamma   90.00
#
_symmetry.space_group_name_H-M   'P 1'
#
loop_
_entity.id
_entity.type
_entity.pdbx_description
1 polymer ?
#
loop_
_entity_poly.entity_id
_entity_poly.type
_entity_poly.pdbx_seq_one_letter_code
_entity_poly.pdbx_strand_id
1 'polypeptide(L)'
;MKRILVIAAVAAACGGSSGTAVDHNRAGSGSSTLLVTGTVTVTVSDTAPLTSFSVTVKDGLGANLTGATVTVHNSAYGDVALTEAQTGSGVYANSKTTPYPSGDLSLNVVKGTDKVQGVVVGYPGTHAINAPTVNTSVSSTQPLHVSWTTPAVAKSATVTTRDYSIQVPDTGAYDIPAANNPARTSQRVIIARSNEVDIAGGLPGSSIKVTVTTRVDPFTVN
;
A
#
# COMPACT_ATOMS: atom_id res chain seq x y z
N MET A 1 -45.73 -23.22 38.18
CA MET A 1 -45.18 -22.88 36.84
C MET A 1 -44.87 -21.40 36.81
N LYS A 2 -43.60 -21.00 36.96
CA LYS A 2 -43.16 -19.59 36.91
C LYS A 2 -42.07 -19.48 35.85
N ARG A 3 -42.31 -18.62 34.88
CA ARG A 3 -41.56 -18.46 33.63
C ARG A 3 -40.25 -17.72 33.89
N ILE A 4 -39.13 -18.33 33.52
CA ILE A 4 -37.81 -17.70 33.53
C ILE A 4 -37.72 -16.82 32.29
N LEU A 5 -37.67 -15.49 32.49
CA LEU A 5 -37.38 -14.52 31.44
C LEU A 5 -35.86 -14.51 31.22
N VAL A 6 -35.41 -15.01 30.07
CA VAL A 6 -34.02 -14.86 29.60
C VAL A 6 -33.94 -13.50 28.90
N ILE A 7 -33.28 -12.54 29.55
CA ILE A 7 -32.94 -11.25 28.93
C ILE A 7 -31.70 -11.50 28.06
N ALA A 8 -31.89 -11.52 26.75
CA ALA A 8 -30.80 -11.53 25.79
C ALA A 8 -30.08 -10.18 25.82
N ALA A 9 -28.89 -10.16 26.42
CA ALA A 9 -27.98 -9.04 26.31
C ALA A 9 -27.45 -8.98 24.88
N VAL A 10 -27.96 -8.03 24.09
CA VAL A 10 -27.38 -7.68 22.79
C VAL A 10 -26.04 -7.01 23.09
N ALA A 11 -24.95 -7.77 22.99
CA ALA A 11 -23.61 -7.20 22.99
C ALA A 11 -23.46 -6.38 21.70
N ALA A 12 -23.70 -5.07 21.81
CA ALA A 12 -23.22 -4.12 20.84
C ALA A 12 -21.68 -4.16 20.87
N ALA A 13 -21.08 -4.88 19.92
CA ALA A 13 -19.65 -4.79 19.65
C ALA A 13 -19.37 -3.47 18.91
N CYS A 14 -19.47 -2.36 19.63
CA CYS A 14 -18.80 -1.11 19.30
C CYS A 14 -17.46 -1.11 20.05
N GLY A 15 -16.35 -1.02 19.32
CA GLY A 15 -15.03 -0.81 19.93
C GLY A 15 -13.92 -1.70 19.38
N GLY A 16 -13.61 -1.55 18.09
CA GLY A 16 -12.29 -1.92 17.58
C GLY A 16 -11.75 -0.69 16.89
N SER A 17 -10.75 -0.03 17.47
CA SER A 17 -10.11 1.15 16.87
C SER A 17 -9.64 0.74 15.46
N SER A 18 -10.27 1.26 14.42
CA SER A 18 -9.76 1.13 13.05
C SER A 18 -8.52 2.01 12.97
N GLY A 19 -7.36 1.48 13.39
CA GLY A 19 -6.10 2.20 13.34
C GLY A 19 -5.81 2.66 11.90
N THR A 20 -5.28 3.88 11.76
CA THR A 20 -4.79 4.31 10.45
C THR A 20 -3.39 3.73 10.26
N ALA A 21 -3.05 3.36 9.03
CA ALA A 21 -1.68 2.94 8.72
C ALA A 21 -0.67 4.07 9.02
N VAL A 22 -1.11 5.32 8.99
CA VAL A 22 -0.29 6.49 9.32
C VAL A 22 0.13 6.48 10.79
N ASP A 23 -0.73 6.04 11.70
CA ASP A 23 -0.43 6.01 13.15
C ASP A 23 0.72 5.06 13.51
N HIS A 24 1.04 4.12 12.62
CA HIS A 24 2.13 3.17 12.80
C HIS A 24 3.47 3.67 12.25
N ASN A 25 3.46 4.80 11.52
CA ASN A 25 4.65 5.33 10.89
C ASN A 25 5.69 5.75 11.94
N ARG A 26 6.95 5.37 11.72
CA ARG A 26 8.10 5.85 12.48
C ARG A 26 9.14 6.36 11.50
N ALA A 27 9.53 7.62 11.64
CA ALA A 27 10.49 8.28 10.75
C ALA A 27 11.92 7.72 10.86
N GLY A 28 12.19 6.89 11.87
CA GLY A 28 13.52 6.33 12.12
C GLY A 28 14.55 7.37 12.55
N SER A 29 15.81 7.01 12.44
CA SER A 29 16.97 7.87 12.72
C SER A 29 18.11 7.55 11.75
N GLY A 30 19.15 8.39 11.73
CA GLY A 30 20.24 8.22 10.78
C GLY A 30 21.31 9.28 10.89
N SER A 31 22.30 9.20 10.00
CA SER A 31 23.44 10.11 9.94
C SER A 31 23.15 11.42 9.20
N SER A 32 21.98 11.55 8.54
CA SER A 32 21.62 12.68 7.68
C SER A 32 22.59 12.91 6.52
N THR A 33 23.26 11.84 6.05
CA THR A 33 24.23 11.88 4.94
C THR A 33 23.74 11.16 3.69
N LEU A 34 22.64 10.43 3.78
CA LEU A 34 22.07 9.63 2.70
C LEU A 34 20.69 10.15 2.29
N LEU A 35 20.46 10.27 0.98
CA LEU A 35 19.12 10.45 0.42
C LEU A 35 18.56 9.07 0.09
N VAL A 36 17.51 8.66 0.80
CA VAL A 36 16.91 7.32 0.69
C VAL A 36 15.47 7.45 0.22
N THR A 37 15.15 6.89 -0.94
CA THR A 37 13.78 6.86 -1.47
C THR A 37 13.34 5.42 -1.69
N GLY A 38 12.36 4.96 -0.92
CA GLY A 38 11.86 3.59 -0.93
C GLY A 38 10.45 3.49 -1.51
N THR A 39 10.22 2.43 -2.28
CA THR A 39 8.89 2.03 -2.75
C THR A 39 8.70 0.54 -2.51
N VAL A 40 7.58 0.19 -1.89
CA VAL A 40 7.10 -1.18 -1.77
C VAL A 40 5.75 -1.27 -2.47
N THR A 41 5.64 -2.12 -3.48
CA THR A 41 4.42 -2.32 -4.25
C THR A 41 3.93 -3.75 -4.07
N VAL A 42 2.72 -3.90 -3.53
CA VAL A 42 2.03 -5.18 -3.38
C VAL A 42 0.94 -5.26 -4.43
N THR A 43 1.05 -6.18 -5.37
CA THR A 43 0.03 -6.54 -6.34
C THR A 43 -0.73 -7.75 -5.82
N VAL A 44 -1.98 -7.52 -5.42
CA VAL A 44 -2.90 -8.57 -4.97
C VAL A 44 -3.55 -9.21 -6.20
N SER A 45 -3.22 -10.47 -6.45
CA SER A 45 -3.69 -11.24 -7.59
C SER A 45 -3.65 -12.74 -7.29
N ASP A 46 -4.66 -13.47 -7.75
CA ASP A 46 -4.69 -14.94 -7.63
C ASP A 46 -3.75 -15.63 -8.64
N THR A 47 -3.43 -14.97 -9.75
CA THR A 47 -2.63 -15.56 -10.84
C THR A 47 -1.21 -15.00 -10.93
N ALA A 48 -0.98 -13.79 -10.41
CA ALA A 48 0.30 -13.11 -10.48
C ALA A 48 0.56 -12.26 -9.22
N PRO A 49 0.56 -12.87 -8.01
CA PRO A 49 0.85 -12.15 -6.78
C PRO A 49 2.31 -11.67 -6.78
N LEU A 50 2.54 -10.41 -6.41
CA LEU A 50 3.89 -9.85 -6.37
C LEU A 50 4.00 -8.76 -5.31
N THR A 51 5.01 -8.86 -4.46
CA THR A 51 5.51 -7.77 -3.63
C THR A 51 6.89 -7.38 -4.16
N SER A 52 7.02 -6.17 -4.68
CA SER A 52 8.28 -5.60 -5.17
C SER A 52 8.80 -4.58 -4.17
N PHE A 53 10.08 -4.68 -3.85
CA PHE A 53 10.83 -3.73 -3.05
C PHE A 53 11.83 -3.01 -3.96
N SER A 54 11.87 -1.69 -3.88
CA SER A 54 12.87 -0.87 -4.56
C SER A 54 13.28 0.28 -3.66
N VAL A 55 14.57 0.43 -3.39
CA VAL A 55 15.13 1.49 -2.56
C VAL A 55 16.28 2.13 -3.31
N THR A 56 16.15 3.41 -3.62
CA THR A 56 17.23 4.21 -4.19
C THR A 56 18.01 4.88 -3.07
N VAL A 57 19.34 4.81 -3.13
CA VAL A 57 20.24 5.41 -2.15
C VAL A 57 21.24 6.29 -2.87
N LYS A 58 21.33 7.55 -2.43
CA LYS A 58 22.32 8.52 -2.88
C LYS A 58 23.06 9.15 -1.71
N ASP A 59 24.25 9.67 -1.96
CA ASP A 59 25.01 10.45 -0.98
C ASP A 59 24.60 11.93 -0.95
N GLY A 60 25.24 12.72 -0.06
CA GLY A 60 25.03 14.17 0.07
C GLY A 60 25.42 15.02 -1.13
N LEU A 61 26.13 14.46 -2.10
CA LEU A 61 26.46 15.11 -3.36
C LEU A 61 25.51 14.68 -4.51
N GLY A 62 24.56 13.79 -4.21
CA GLY A 62 23.59 13.26 -5.16
C GLY A 62 24.12 12.11 -6.02
N ALA A 63 25.31 11.56 -5.73
CA ALA A 63 25.84 10.41 -6.43
C ALA A 63 25.17 9.12 -5.96
N ASN A 64 25.04 8.14 -6.86
CA ASN A 64 24.47 6.83 -6.53
C ASN A 64 25.38 6.11 -5.52
N LEU A 65 24.80 5.67 -4.41
CA LEU A 65 25.54 4.98 -3.37
C LEU A 65 25.52 3.47 -3.62
N THR A 66 26.69 2.88 -3.87
CA THR A 66 26.84 1.45 -4.19
C THR A 66 27.38 0.65 -3.01
N GLY A 67 27.14 -0.67 -3.02
CA GLY A 67 27.59 -1.59 -1.97
C GLY A 67 27.14 -1.24 -0.54
N ALA A 68 25.98 -0.60 -0.37
CA ALA A 68 25.30 -0.47 0.90
C ALA A 68 24.56 -1.77 1.27
N THR A 69 24.38 -2.01 2.57
CA THR A 69 23.48 -3.04 3.08
C THR A 69 22.09 -2.43 3.21
N VAL A 70 21.15 -2.90 2.41
CA VAL A 70 19.75 -2.45 2.44
C VAL A 70 18.86 -3.62 2.84
N THR A 71 18.10 -3.45 3.92
CA THR A 71 17.21 -4.48 4.45
C THR A 71 15.83 -3.92 4.67
N VAL A 72 14.81 -4.63 4.19
CA VAL A 72 13.42 -4.42 4.56
C VAL A 72 12.96 -5.58 5.42
N HIS A 73 12.52 -5.32 6.64
CA HIS A 73 11.91 -6.32 7.50
C HIS A 73 10.39 -6.25 7.42
N ASN A 74 9.75 -7.42 7.35
CA ASN A 74 8.31 -7.57 7.52
C ASN A 74 8.01 -8.89 8.25
N SER A 75 6.96 -8.94 9.07
CA SER A 75 6.66 -10.13 9.87
C SER A 75 6.37 -11.38 9.03
N ALA A 76 5.88 -11.25 7.80
CA ALA A 76 5.65 -12.38 6.91
C ALA A 76 6.92 -12.91 6.24
N TYR A 77 7.98 -12.10 6.15
CA TYR A 77 9.19 -12.39 5.38
C TYR A 77 10.45 -12.52 6.22
N GLY A 78 10.43 -12.02 7.46
CA GLY A 78 11.65 -11.71 8.20
C GLY A 78 12.44 -10.59 7.51
N ASP A 79 13.75 -10.65 7.61
CA ASP A 79 14.66 -9.71 6.95
C ASP A 79 14.82 -10.05 5.47
N VAL A 80 14.40 -9.12 4.62
CA VAL A 80 14.63 -9.17 3.17
C VAL A 80 15.84 -8.30 2.86
N ALA A 81 16.96 -8.91 2.51
CA ALA A 81 18.12 -8.19 1.97
C ALA A 81 17.83 -7.78 0.51
N LEU A 82 18.01 -6.50 0.21
CA LEU A 82 17.87 -5.97 -1.15
C LEU A 82 19.25 -5.91 -1.80
N THR A 83 19.34 -6.35 -3.05
CA THR A 83 20.59 -6.34 -3.82
C THR A 83 20.57 -5.20 -4.81
N GLU A 84 21.73 -4.60 -5.07
CA GLU A 84 21.83 -3.57 -6.10
C GLU A 84 21.43 -4.15 -7.46
N ALA A 85 20.36 -3.62 -8.06
CA ALA A 85 19.73 -4.16 -9.26
C ALA A 85 20.68 -4.15 -10.47
N GLN A 86 21.51 -3.12 -10.54
CA GLN A 86 22.63 -3.00 -11.45
C GLN A 86 23.79 -2.33 -10.73
N THR A 87 24.99 -2.90 -10.83
CA THR A 87 26.20 -2.29 -10.24
C THR A 87 26.36 -0.84 -10.68
N GLY A 88 26.45 0.10 -9.75
CA GLY A 88 26.57 1.53 -10.03
C GLY A 88 25.24 2.30 -10.03
N SER A 89 24.11 1.60 -9.91
CA SER A 89 22.79 2.25 -9.96
C SER A 89 22.38 2.91 -8.65
N GLY A 90 22.88 2.42 -7.51
CA GLY A 90 22.37 2.81 -6.20
C GLY A 90 20.90 2.44 -5.97
N VAL A 91 20.33 1.59 -6.83
CA VAL A 91 18.97 1.05 -6.70
C VAL A 91 19.05 -0.36 -6.18
N TYR A 92 18.49 -0.59 -5.01
CA TYR A 92 18.45 -1.87 -4.33
C TYR A 92 17.05 -2.46 -4.46
N ALA A 93 16.95 -3.69 -4.95
CA ALA A 93 15.66 -4.32 -5.21
C ALA A 93 15.59 -5.76 -4.71
N ASN A 94 14.38 -6.20 -4.42
CA ASN A 94 14.03 -7.60 -4.22
C ASN A 94 12.53 -7.79 -4.55
N SER A 95 12.09 -9.03 -4.69
CA SER A 95 10.68 -9.35 -4.85
C SER A 95 10.28 -10.64 -4.14
N LYS A 96 9.05 -10.70 -3.66
CA LYS A 96 8.41 -11.90 -3.09
C LYS A 96 7.08 -12.12 -3.79
N THR A 97 6.66 -13.37 -3.94
CA THR A 97 5.36 -13.69 -4.56
C THR A 97 4.31 -13.95 -3.49
N THR A 98 4.56 -14.88 -2.57
CA THR A 98 3.67 -15.21 -1.45
C THR A 98 4.47 -15.58 -0.19
N PRO A 99 3.92 -15.40 1.02
CA PRO A 99 2.65 -14.73 1.34
C PRO A 99 2.69 -13.22 1.02
N TYR A 100 1.58 -12.49 1.17
CA TYR A 100 1.61 -11.02 1.19
C TYR A 100 2.24 -10.52 2.51
N PRO A 101 2.71 -9.25 2.57
CA PRO A 101 3.19 -8.70 3.82
C PRO A 101 2.13 -8.78 4.92
N SER A 102 2.57 -9.03 6.15
CA SER A 102 1.73 -8.93 7.34
C SER A 102 2.36 -7.95 8.32
N GLY A 103 1.54 -7.08 8.91
CA GLY A 103 2.03 -5.97 9.72
C GLY A 103 2.86 -4.96 8.90
N ASP A 104 3.49 -4.04 9.62
CA ASP A 104 4.22 -2.91 9.05
C ASP A 104 5.53 -3.34 8.38
N LEU A 105 6.13 -2.45 7.59
CA LEU A 105 7.42 -2.67 6.96
C LEU A 105 8.46 -1.76 7.58
N SER A 106 9.63 -2.30 7.91
CA SER A 106 10.74 -1.48 8.40
C SER A 106 11.94 -1.49 7.47
N LEU A 107 12.57 -0.34 7.29
CA LEU A 107 13.71 -0.13 6.41
C LEU A 107 14.96 0.21 7.21
N ASN A 108 16.06 -0.46 6.87
CA ASN A 108 17.41 -0.14 7.32
C ASN A 108 18.35 -0.06 6.12
N VAL A 109 19.19 0.99 6.08
CA VAL A 109 20.23 1.23 5.08
C VAL A 109 21.52 1.55 5.83
N VAL A 110 22.61 0.85 5.52
CA VAL A 110 23.92 1.07 6.14
C VAL A 110 25.03 1.01 5.11
N LYS A 111 25.94 2.00 5.13
CA LYS A 111 27.18 2.01 4.36
C LYS A 111 28.30 2.60 5.22
N GLY A 112 29.14 1.74 5.79
CA GLY A 112 30.19 2.20 6.71
C GLY A 112 29.58 2.93 7.91
N THR A 113 29.89 4.22 8.07
CA THR A 113 29.33 5.08 9.12
C THR A 113 28.00 5.73 8.76
N ASP A 114 27.64 5.75 7.47
CA ASP A 114 26.39 6.33 6.99
C ASP A 114 25.24 5.36 7.18
N LYS A 115 24.12 5.84 7.73
CA LYS A 115 22.99 4.97 8.07
C LYS A 115 21.65 5.70 8.10
N VAL A 116 20.61 4.94 7.77
CA VAL A 116 19.20 5.22 8.03
C VAL A 116 18.62 3.95 8.64
N GLN A 117 18.04 4.03 9.84
CA GLN A 117 17.59 2.85 10.58
C GLN A 117 16.30 3.09 11.34
N GLY A 118 15.55 2.00 11.56
CA GLY A 118 14.32 2.00 12.35
C GLY A 118 13.18 2.78 11.71
N VAL A 119 13.26 3.02 10.39
CA VAL A 119 12.14 3.59 9.64
C VAL A 119 11.05 2.53 9.58
N VAL A 120 9.81 2.88 9.90
CA VAL A 120 8.64 2.01 9.81
C VAL A 120 7.56 2.71 9.00
N VAL A 121 7.07 2.04 7.96
CA VAL A 121 5.88 2.47 7.22
C VAL A 121 4.74 1.52 7.54
N GLY A 122 3.64 2.09 8.03
CA GLY A 122 2.45 1.30 8.36
C GLY A 122 1.84 0.67 7.13
N TYR A 123 1.49 -0.61 7.22
CA TYR A 123 0.96 -1.36 6.09
C TYR A 123 -0.57 -1.23 5.99
N PRO A 124 -1.14 -0.73 4.88
CA PRO A 124 -2.60 -0.60 4.72
C PRO A 124 -3.39 -1.93 4.74
N GLY A 125 -2.71 -3.06 4.61
CA GLY A 125 -3.32 -4.37 4.47
C GLY A 125 -3.76 -4.68 3.03
N THR A 126 -3.85 -5.96 2.70
CA THR A 126 -4.48 -6.42 1.45
C THR A 126 -5.99 -6.15 1.49
N HIS A 127 -6.55 -5.69 0.37
CA HIS A 127 -7.97 -5.37 0.26
C HIS A 127 -8.63 -6.10 -0.90
N ALA A 128 -9.94 -6.28 -0.78
CA ALA A 128 -10.82 -6.76 -1.83
C ALA A 128 -11.63 -5.59 -2.39
N ILE A 129 -11.94 -5.64 -3.67
CA ILE A 129 -12.91 -4.74 -4.30
C ILE A 129 -14.28 -5.41 -4.19
N ASN A 130 -15.21 -4.75 -3.52
CA ASN A 130 -16.56 -5.25 -3.25
C ASN A 130 -17.53 -4.89 -4.39
N ALA A 131 -17.30 -3.77 -5.06
CA ALA A 131 -18.04 -3.34 -6.23
C ALA A 131 -17.17 -2.46 -7.15
N PRO A 132 -17.34 -2.54 -8.48
CA PRO A 132 -18.05 -3.59 -9.20
C PRO A 132 -17.36 -4.95 -9.06
N THR A 133 -18.12 -6.05 -9.22
CA THR A 133 -17.56 -7.41 -9.26
C THR A 133 -17.40 -7.90 -10.69
N VAL A 134 -16.56 -8.91 -10.89
CA VAL A 134 -16.25 -9.47 -12.21
C VAL A 134 -17.53 -9.94 -12.92
N ASN A 135 -17.59 -9.70 -14.24
CA ASN A 135 -18.69 -10.07 -15.13
C ASN A 135 -20.06 -9.45 -14.78
N THR A 136 -20.10 -8.38 -13.99
CA THR A 136 -21.34 -7.63 -13.73
C THR A 136 -21.61 -6.55 -14.77
N SER A 137 -22.85 -6.06 -14.83
CA SER A 137 -23.25 -4.92 -15.64
C SER A 137 -23.64 -3.74 -14.75
N VAL A 138 -23.15 -2.56 -15.08
CA VAL A 138 -23.48 -1.28 -14.42
C VAL A 138 -23.96 -0.27 -15.48
N SER A 139 -24.73 0.74 -15.07
CA SER A 139 -25.23 1.74 -16.00
C SER A 139 -24.16 2.80 -16.33
N SER A 140 -24.09 3.20 -17.60
CA SER A 140 -23.33 4.36 -18.09
C SER A 140 -23.99 5.70 -17.70
N THR A 141 -25.29 5.69 -17.40
CA THR A 141 -26.07 6.90 -17.08
C THR A 141 -26.05 7.27 -15.60
N GLN A 142 -25.49 6.41 -14.76
CA GLN A 142 -25.38 6.60 -13.31
C GLN A 142 -23.92 6.69 -12.90
N PRO A 143 -23.59 7.38 -11.80
CA PRO A 143 -22.27 7.26 -11.20
C PRO A 143 -21.89 5.80 -10.96
N LEU A 144 -20.65 5.44 -11.28
CA LEU A 144 -20.13 4.12 -10.99
C LEU A 144 -19.70 4.06 -9.53
N HIS A 145 -20.47 3.33 -8.73
CA HIS A 145 -20.10 3.02 -7.35
C HIS A 145 -18.94 2.04 -7.29
N VAL A 146 -17.84 2.47 -6.67
CA VAL A 146 -16.67 1.64 -6.39
C VAL A 146 -16.50 1.52 -4.88
N SER A 147 -16.33 0.29 -4.38
CA SER A 147 -16.08 0.06 -2.95
C SER A 147 -15.07 -1.04 -2.70
N TRP A 148 -14.35 -0.94 -1.58
CA TRP A 148 -13.28 -1.86 -1.20
C TRP A 148 -13.17 -2.00 0.32
N THR A 149 -12.54 -3.08 0.77
CA THR A 149 -12.26 -3.29 2.20
C THR A 149 -11.08 -2.45 2.67
N THR A 150 -11.11 -2.00 3.92
CA THR A 150 -10.04 -1.18 4.53
C THR A 150 -9.56 -1.79 5.84
N PRO A 151 -8.62 -2.77 5.82
CA PRO A 151 -8.10 -3.40 7.04
C PRO A 151 -7.49 -2.38 8.01
N ALA A 152 -6.74 -1.41 7.49
CA ALA A 152 -6.28 -0.21 8.18
C ALA A 152 -6.39 0.97 7.23
N VAL A 153 -6.91 2.12 7.67
CA VAL A 153 -7.12 3.29 6.80
C VAL A 153 -5.78 3.80 6.28
N ALA A 154 -5.59 3.79 4.96
CA ALA A 154 -4.39 4.27 4.30
C ALA A 154 -4.36 5.81 4.26
N LYS A 155 -3.20 6.39 3.98
CA LYS A 155 -3.07 7.84 3.77
C LYS A 155 -3.91 8.32 2.59
N SER A 156 -4.01 7.50 1.55
CA SER A 156 -4.83 7.77 0.37
C SER A 156 -5.18 6.49 -0.39
N ALA A 157 -6.23 6.55 -1.20
CA ALA A 157 -6.53 5.57 -2.23
C ALA A 157 -6.54 6.24 -3.61
N THR A 158 -6.09 5.52 -4.64
CA THR A 158 -6.25 5.91 -6.03
C THR A 158 -7.22 4.95 -6.70
N VAL A 159 -8.30 5.51 -7.23
CA VAL A 159 -9.32 4.79 -7.99
C VAL A 159 -9.04 5.02 -9.47
N THR A 160 -8.85 3.94 -10.23
CA THR A 160 -8.54 4.03 -11.66
C THR A 160 -9.43 3.09 -12.46
N THR A 161 -10.11 3.63 -13.47
CA THR A 161 -10.74 2.87 -14.55
C THR A 161 -9.90 3.02 -15.81
N ARG A 162 -10.40 2.60 -16.98
CA ARG A 162 -9.68 2.88 -18.23
C ARG A 162 -9.73 4.34 -18.64
N ASP A 163 -10.74 5.08 -18.20
CA ASP A 163 -11.08 6.41 -18.73
C ASP A 163 -10.97 7.50 -17.64
N TYR A 164 -10.66 7.10 -16.40
CA TYR A 164 -10.63 7.98 -15.25
C TYR A 164 -9.61 7.52 -14.21
N SER A 165 -8.96 8.47 -13.54
CA SER A 165 -8.07 8.20 -12.42
C SER A 165 -8.14 9.37 -11.43
N ILE A 166 -8.33 9.06 -10.15
CA ILE A 166 -8.39 10.07 -9.09
C ILE A 166 -7.79 9.54 -7.80
N GLN A 167 -7.11 10.41 -7.06
CA GLN A 167 -6.71 10.17 -5.68
C GLN A 167 -7.77 10.71 -4.73
N VAL A 168 -8.15 9.90 -3.75
CA VAL A 168 -9.20 10.18 -2.77
C VAL A 168 -8.74 9.78 -1.37
N PRO A 169 -9.38 10.30 -0.30
CA PRO A 169 -9.24 9.72 1.03
C PRO A 169 -9.63 8.24 1.02
N ASP A 170 -8.95 7.41 1.82
CA ASP A 170 -9.22 5.97 1.88
C ASP A 170 -10.43 5.63 2.77
N THR A 171 -11.62 6.02 2.31
CA THR A 171 -12.89 5.80 3.03
C THR A 171 -13.57 4.47 2.69
N GLY A 172 -12.95 3.64 1.83
CA GLY A 172 -13.51 2.35 1.41
C GLY A 172 -14.55 2.43 0.29
N ALA A 173 -14.87 3.63 -0.21
CA ALA A 173 -15.78 3.80 -1.34
C ALA A 173 -15.57 5.14 -2.06
N TYR A 174 -15.93 5.16 -3.35
CA TYR A 174 -15.96 6.36 -4.19
C TYR A 174 -16.93 6.18 -5.35
N ASP A 175 -17.70 7.23 -5.67
CA ASP A 175 -18.57 7.26 -6.84
C ASP A 175 -17.89 8.02 -7.99
N ILE A 176 -17.57 7.29 -9.06
CA ILE A 176 -17.04 7.90 -10.29
C ILE A 176 -18.22 8.57 -11.03
N PRO A 177 -18.14 9.86 -11.38
CA PRO A 177 -19.22 10.52 -12.10
C PRO A 177 -19.59 9.79 -13.41
N ALA A 178 -20.87 9.78 -13.77
CA ALA A 178 -21.37 9.13 -14.98
C ALA A 178 -20.63 9.59 -16.25
N ALA A 179 -20.29 10.89 -16.32
CA ALA A 179 -19.52 11.47 -17.42
C ALA A 179 -18.12 10.84 -17.61
N ASN A 180 -17.59 10.18 -16.57
CA ASN A 180 -16.31 9.49 -16.57
C ASN A 180 -16.46 7.96 -16.59
N ASN A 181 -17.68 7.44 -16.79
CA ASN A 181 -17.99 6.02 -16.89
C ASN A 181 -18.75 5.69 -18.21
N PRO A 182 -18.12 5.87 -19.39
CA PRO A 182 -18.78 5.60 -20.66
C PRO A 182 -19.07 4.10 -20.84
N ALA A 183 -20.09 3.79 -21.65
CA ALA A 183 -20.45 2.41 -22.00
C ALA A 183 -19.26 1.63 -22.59
N ARG A 184 -18.99 0.45 -22.05
CA ARG A 184 -17.85 -0.40 -22.41
C ARG A 184 -18.03 -1.84 -21.93
N THR A 185 -17.81 -2.80 -22.82
CA THR A 185 -17.98 -4.25 -22.56
C THR A 185 -16.80 -4.93 -21.87
N SER A 186 -15.71 -4.20 -21.61
CA SER A 186 -14.50 -4.70 -20.93
C SER A 186 -13.88 -3.59 -20.08
N GLN A 187 -14.67 -3.03 -19.18
CA GLN A 187 -14.18 -2.06 -18.21
C GLN A 187 -13.36 -2.76 -17.11
N ARG A 188 -12.50 -1.98 -16.46
CA ARG A 188 -11.73 -2.42 -15.29
C ARG A 188 -11.78 -1.37 -14.19
N VAL A 189 -11.57 -1.80 -12.96
CA VAL A 189 -11.31 -0.93 -11.84
C VAL A 189 -10.05 -1.41 -11.11
N ILE A 190 -9.19 -0.48 -10.76
CA ILE A 190 -7.95 -0.69 -10.01
C ILE A 190 -8.02 0.22 -8.79
N ILE A 191 -7.78 -0.36 -7.62
CA ILE A 191 -7.69 0.36 -6.36
C ILE A 191 -6.28 0.19 -5.82
N ALA A 192 -5.55 1.31 -5.73
CA ALA A 192 -4.23 1.39 -5.12
C ALA A 192 -4.32 2.17 -3.81
N ARG A 193 -4.06 1.52 -2.67
CA ARG A 193 -4.07 2.13 -1.33
C ARG A 193 -2.64 2.37 -0.89
N SER A 194 -2.31 3.59 -0.49
CA SER A 194 -0.94 4.00 -0.21
C SER A 194 -0.77 4.61 1.18
N ASN A 195 0.38 4.33 1.78
CA ASN A 195 0.88 5.04 2.94
C ASN A 195 2.36 5.41 2.72
N GLU A 196 2.81 6.47 3.37
CA GLU A 196 4.16 7.01 3.21
C GLU A 196 4.63 7.66 4.51
N VAL A 197 5.93 7.55 4.76
CA VAL A 197 6.62 8.20 5.89
C VAL A 197 7.89 8.88 5.39
N ASP A 198 8.10 10.11 5.85
CA ASP A 198 9.35 10.85 5.66
C ASP A 198 10.42 10.34 6.65
N ILE A 199 11.65 10.25 6.18
CA ILE A 199 12.76 9.66 6.95
C ILE A 199 13.54 10.78 7.66
N ALA A 200 13.41 10.87 8.98
CA ALA A 200 14.02 11.93 9.79
C ALA A 200 15.57 11.85 9.85
N GLY A 201 16.14 10.67 9.62
CA GLY A 201 17.58 10.42 9.63
C GLY A 201 18.29 10.49 8.28
N GLY A 202 17.55 10.80 7.21
CA GLY A 202 18.07 10.95 5.86
C GLY A 202 18.21 12.42 5.47
N LEU A 203 18.73 12.66 4.28
CA LEU A 203 18.73 13.97 3.65
C LEU A 203 17.30 14.40 3.29
N PRO A 204 17.02 15.71 3.17
CA PRO A 204 15.72 16.20 2.72
C PRO A 204 15.24 15.52 1.44
N GLY A 205 13.97 15.09 1.44
CA GLY A 205 13.37 14.30 0.35
C GLY A 205 13.50 12.79 0.53
N SER A 206 14.08 12.31 1.64
CA SER A 206 14.08 10.89 1.97
C SER A 206 12.70 10.45 2.45
N SER A 207 12.13 9.42 1.80
CA SER A 207 10.84 8.84 2.19
C SER A 207 10.77 7.36 1.83
N ILE A 208 9.82 6.65 2.44
CA ILE A 208 9.40 5.32 1.98
C ILE A 208 7.89 5.26 1.85
N LYS A 209 7.43 4.75 0.71
CA LYS A 209 6.03 4.57 0.37
C LYS A 209 5.70 3.09 0.20
N VAL A 210 4.59 2.65 0.77
CA VAL A 210 3.98 1.35 0.47
C VAL A 210 2.68 1.56 -0.30
N THR A 211 2.46 0.75 -1.33
CA THR A 211 1.23 0.76 -2.13
C THR A 211 0.71 -0.66 -2.30
N VAL A 212 -0.56 -0.87 -1.98
CA VAL A 212 -1.27 -2.14 -2.19
C VAL A 212 -2.25 -1.94 -3.32
N THR A 213 -2.17 -2.78 -4.35
CA THR A 213 -2.96 -2.69 -5.57
C THR A 213 -3.80 -3.95 -5.74
N THR A 214 -5.10 -3.77 -5.91
CA THR A 214 -6.05 -4.82 -6.29
C THR A 214 -6.78 -4.38 -7.55
N ARG A 215 -7.18 -5.31 -8.41
CA ARG A 215 -7.95 -5.03 -9.62
C ARG A 215 -9.15 -5.94 -9.77
N VAL A 216 -10.19 -5.44 -10.43
CA VAL A 216 -11.31 -6.25 -10.95
C VAL A 216 -11.48 -5.95 -12.43
N ASP A 217 -11.46 -7.01 -13.23
CA ASP A 217 -11.78 -7.01 -14.65
C ASP A 217 -12.15 -8.42 -15.15
N PRO A 218 -13.00 -8.54 -16.18
CA PRO A 218 -13.78 -7.46 -16.78
C PRO A 218 -15.10 -7.21 -16.03
N PHE A 219 -15.68 -6.03 -16.20
CA PHE A 219 -17.11 -5.77 -16.03
C PHE A 219 -17.63 -4.93 -17.19
N THR A 220 -18.95 -4.86 -17.34
CA THR A 220 -19.62 -4.17 -18.44
C THR A 220 -20.29 -2.90 -17.95
N VAL A 221 -20.12 -1.81 -18.69
CA VAL A 221 -20.86 -0.56 -18.53
C VAL A 221 -21.81 -0.42 -19.73
N ASN A 222 -23.11 -0.24 -19.49
CA ASN A 222 -24.14 -0.11 -20.53
C ASN A 222 -24.90 1.20 -20.38
#